data_AF-A0A651HPP6-F1
#
_entry.id   AF-A0A651HPP6-F1
#
_cell.length_a   1.000
_cell.length_b   1.000
_cell.length_c   1.000
_cell.angle_alpha   90.00
_cell.angle_beta   90.00
_cell.angle_gamma   90.00
#
_symmetry.space_group_name_H-M   'P 1'
#
loop_
_entity.id
_entity.type
_entity.pdbx_description
1 polymer ?
#
loop_
_entity_poly.entity_id
_entity_poly.type
_entity_poly.pdbx_seq_one_letter_code
_entity_poly.pdbx_strand_id
1 'polypeptide(L)'
;MVKIQKFPQGTRVRVKRGDFPLDPEFEGLEGIVVVLHRNQGRRYWVQLDGREGLEAFDESELSAIWSPASIREAGAHQGGSGSDAAS
;
A
#
# COMPACT_ATOMS: atom_id res chain seq x y z
N MET A 1 14.41 8.11 16.12
CA MET A 1 13.18 7.27 16.05
C MET A 1 12.72 7.25 14.59
N VAL A 2 12.87 6.11 13.90
CA VAL A 2 12.44 5.99 12.50
C VAL A 2 10.92 5.84 12.49
N LYS A 3 10.21 6.81 11.91
CA LYS A 3 8.76 6.74 11.75
C LYS A 3 8.47 5.82 10.57
N ILE A 4 8.14 4.57 10.83
CA ILE A 4 7.77 3.60 9.79
C ILE A 4 6.47 4.10 9.15
N GLN A 5 6.53 4.42 7.86
CA GLN A 5 5.36 4.81 7.08
C GLN A 5 4.63 3.54 6.66
N LYS A 6 3.31 3.51 6.82
CA LYS A 6 2.52 2.31 6.54
C LYS A 6 2.42 2.01 5.05
N PHE A 7 2.32 3.04 4.21
CA PHE A 7 2.26 2.90 2.76
C PHE A 7 3.42 3.66 2.10
N PRO A 8 4.56 3.02 1.82
CA PRO A 8 5.64 3.67 1.09
C PRO A 8 5.20 4.08 -0.32
N GLN A 9 5.92 5.02 -0.92
CA GLN A 9 5.73 5.37 -2.33
C GLN A 9 5.81 4.13 -3.22
N GLY A 10 4.93 4.05 -4.22
CA GLY A 10 4.78 2.89 -5.11
C GLY A 10 3.87 1.80 -4.55
N THR A 11 3.34 1.94 -3.33
CA THR A 11 2.33 1.01 -2.81
C THR A 11 1.04 1.14 -3.61
N ARG A 12 0.53 -0.01 -4.04
CA ARG A 12 -0.79 -0.15 -4.65
C ARG A 12 -1.83 -0.20 -3.55
N VAL A 13 -2.81 0.68 -3.59
CA VAL A 13 -3.83 0.83 -2.55
C VAL A 13 -5.23 0.78 -3.15
N ARG A 14 -6.19 0.37 -2.32
CA ARG A 14 -7.63 0.56 -2.54
C ARG A 14 -8.15 1.55 -1.53
N VAL A 15 -8.95 2.50 -1.99
CA VAL A 15 -9.67 3.44 -1.14
C VAL A 15 -10.84 2.71 -0.48
N LYS A 16 -11.03 2.94 0.82
CA LYS A 16 -12.11 2.42 1.62
C LYS A 16 -12.64 3.53 2.52
N ARG A 17 -13.82 3.34 3.09
CA ARG A 17 -14.32 4.23 4.14
C ARG A 17 -13.37 4.23 5.35
N GLY A 18 -12.92 5.42 5.74
CA GLY A 18 -12.07 5.65 6.90
C GLY A 18 -12.77 6.46 7.99
N ASP A 19 -11.97 7.14 8.82
CA ASP A 19 -12.45 7.92 9.97
C ASP A 19 -12.89 9.35 9.62
N PHE A 20 -12.54 9.83 8.42
CA PHE A 20 -12.85 11.18 7.94
C PHE A 20 -13.94 11.16 6.86
N PRO A 21 -14.65 12.29 6.66
CA PRO A 21 -15.56 12.43 5.54
C PRO A 21 -14.83 12.25 4.20
N LEU A 22 -15.09 11.11 3.57
CA LEU A 22 -14.61 10.74 2.25
C LEU A 22 -15.75 10.90 1.24
N ASP A 23 -15.46 11.39 0.04
CA ASP A 23 -16.44 11.36 -1.04
C ASP A 23 -16.76 9.90 -1.42
N PRO A 24 -18.03 9.46 -1.39
CA PRO A 24 -18.42 8.11 -1.76
C PRO A 24 -17.94 7.69 -3.15
N GLU A 25 -17.68 8.63 -4.07
CA GLU A 25 -17.19 8.34 -5.41
C GLU A 25 -15.77 7.74 -5.45
N PHE A 26 -15.00 7.90 -4.38
CA PHE A 26 -13.66 7.35 -4.27
C PHE A 26 -13.64 5.95 -3.68
N GLU A 27 -14.69 5.55 -2.95
CA GLU A 27 -14.72 4.26 -2.26
C GLU A 27 -14.63 3.09 -3.26
N GLY A 28 -13.68 2.18 -3.02
CA GLY A 28 -13.41 1.04 -3.89
C GLY A 28 -12.45 1.31 -5.04
N LEU A 29 -12.12 2.57 -5.33
CA LEU A 29 -11.12 2.89 -6.36
C LEU A 29 -9.71 2.45 -5.95
N GLU A 30 -8.91 2.13 -6.96
CA GLU A 30 -7.52 1.73 -6.77
C GLU A 30 -6.57 2.81 -7.28
N GLY A 31 -5.36 2.83 -6.73
CA GLY A 31 -4.35 3.77 -7.16
C GLY A 31 -2.97 3.47 -6.59
N ILE A 32 -2.02 4.34 -6.90
CA ILE A 32 -0.62 4.23 -6.47
C ILE A 32 -0.26 5.42 -5.60
N VAL A 33 0.35 5.16 -4.44
CA VAL A 33 0.92 6.20 -3.59
C VAL A 33 2.12 6.85 -4.30
N VAL A 34 2.04 8.13 -4.61
CA VAL A 34 3.09 8.88 -5.33
C VAL A 34 3.92 9.78 -4.43
N VAL A 35 3.33 10.43 -3.43
CA VAL A 35 4.05 11.36 -2.55
C VAL A 35 3.50 11.28 -1.13
N LEU A 36 4.41 11.41 -0.17
CA LEU A 36 4.08 11.48 1.25
C LEU A 36 4.49 12.85 1.80
N HIS A 37 3.51 13.68 2.17
CA HIS A 37 3.81 14.99 2.75
C HIS A 37 4.15 14.84 4.23
N ARG A 38 5.44 14.94 4.56
CA ARG A 38 5.93 14.78 5.96
C ARG A 38 5.40 15.85 6.92
N ASN A 39 4.93 17.00 6.41
CA ASN A 39 4.56 18.18 7.21
C ASN A 39 3.06 18.40 7.41
N GLN A 40 2.17 17.69 6.70
CA GLN A 40 0.71 17.94 6.78
C GLN A 40 -0.07 16.67 7.14
N GLY A 41 0.22 16.14 8.33
CA GLY A 41 -0.66 15.15 8.99
C GLY A 41 -0.94 13.89 8.18
N ARG A 42 0.01 12.95 8.11
CA ARG A 42 -0.17 11.56 7.64
C ARG A 42 -0.98 11.34 6.33
N ARG A 43 -1.11 12.37 5.48
CA ARG A 43 -1.80 12.24 4.19
C ARG A 43 -0.92 11.57 3.14
N TYR A 44 -1.54 10.68 2.38
CA TYR A 44 -0.96 9.97 1.25
C TYR A 44 -1.54 10.56 -0.02
N TRP A 45 -0.68 11.05 -0.91
CA TRP A 45 -1.11 11.43 -2.26
C TRP A 45 -1.13 10.20 -3.14
N VAL A 46 -2.30 9.91 -3.71
CA VAL A 46 -2.57 8.74 -4.51
C VAL A 46 -3.01 9.17 -5.90
N GLN A 47 -2.35 8.63 -6.93
CA GLN A 47 -2.85 8.68 -8.29
C GLN A 47 -3.87 7.56 -8.46
N LEU A 48 -5.15 7.91 -8.57
CA LEU A 48 -6.22 6.94 -8.79
C LEU A 48 -6.27 6.51 -10.25
N ASP A 49 -6.61 5.25 -10.47
CA ASP A 49 -6.76 4.68 -11.80
C ASP A 49 -7.96 5.32 -12.53
N GLY A 50 -7.74 5.74 -13.77
CA GLY A 50 -8.79 6.33 -14.61
C GLY A 50 -9.20 7.76 -14.23
N ARG A 51 -8.52 8.39 -13.25
CA ARG A 51 -8.71 9.80 -12.90
C ARG A 51 -7.46 10.61 -13.24
N GLU A 52 -7.66 11.85 -13.64
CA GLU A 52 -6.57 12.80 -13.82
C GLU A 52 -6.29 13.52 -12.48
N GLY A 53 -5.03 13.55 -12.06
CA GLY A 53 -4.62 14.26 -10.85
C GLY A 53 -4.41 13.39 -9.60
N LEU A 54 -3.94 14.03 -8.54
CA LEU A 54 -3.60 13.40 -7.27
C LEU A 54 -4.63 13.73 -6.21
N GLU A 55 -5.09 12.70 -5.53
CA GLU A 55 -6.01 12.83 -4.39
C GLU A 55 -5.29 12.52 -3.08
N ALA A 56 -5.66 13.23 -2.02
CA ALA A 56 -5.05 13.09 -0.71
C ALA A 56 -5.96 12.30 0.24
N PHE A 57 -5.47 11.16 0.73
CA PHE A 57 -6.19 10.29 1.66
C PHE A 57 -5.47 10.16 3.00
N ASP A 58 -6.23 9.94 4.06
CA ASP A 58 -5.70 9.51 5.36
C ASP A 58 -5.29 8.02 5.33
N GLU A 59 -4.45 7.63 6.28
CA GLU A 59 -4.07 6.22 6.45
C GLU A 59 -5.27 5.28 6.67
N SER A 60 -6.30 5.76 7.38
CA SER A 60 -7.51 4.99 7.67
C SER A 60 -8.36 4.72 6.43
N GLU A 61 -8.25 5.57 5.40
CA GLU A 61 -9.03 5.50 4.16
C GLU A 61 -8.37 4.60 3.11
N LEU A 62 -7.19 4.05 3.39
CA LEU A 62 -6.43 3.24 2.45
C LEU A 62 -6.24 1.80 2.95
N SER A 63 -6.27 0.87 2.00
CA SER A 63 -5.88 -0.52 2.20
C SER A 63 -4.81 -0.90 1.19
N ALA A 64 -3.68 -1.44 1.64
CA ALA A 64 -2.65 -1.95 0.73
C ALA A 64 -3.16 -3.20 0.00
N ILE A 65 -3.07 -3.18 -1.33
CA ILE A 65 -3.25 -4.36 -2.19
C ILE A 65 -1.91 -5.04 -2.41
N TRP A 66 -0.87 -4.23 -2.69
CA TRP A 66 0.48 -4.70 -2.95
C TRP A 66 1.49 -3.62 -2.58
N SER A 67 2.65 -3.99 -2.05
CA SER A 67 3.73 -3.05 -1.78
C SER A 67 5.06 -3.54 -2.37
N PRO A 68 5.93 -2.63 -2.84
CA PRO A 68 7.27 -3.00 -3.28
C PRO A 68 8.11 -3.65 -2.16
N ALA A 69 7.83 -3.32 -0.90
CA ALA A 69 8.50 -3.89 0.26
C ALA A 69 8.13 -5.38 0.49
N SER A 70 6.95 -5.81 0.04
CA SER A 70 6.46 -7.18 0.18
C SER A 70 7.29 -8.20 -0.61
N ILE A 71 8.03 -7.78 -1.65
CA ILE A 71 8.84 -8.70 -2.47
C ILE A 71 10.04 -9.25 -1.69
N ARG A 72 10.53 -8.56 -0.65
CA ARG A 72 11.71 -9.03 0.09
C ARG A 72 11.47 -10.29 0.92
N GLU A 73 10.22 -10.63 1.27
CA GLU A 73 9.91 -11.84 2.04
C GLU A 73 9.50 -13.04 1.17
N ALA A 74 8.95 -12.81 -0.03
CA ALA A 74 8.49 -13.91 -0.91
C ALA A 74 9.65 -14.67 -1.60
N GLY A 75 10.87 -14.13 -1.59
CA GLY A 75 12.05 -14.77 -2.19
C GLY A 75 12.85 -15.71 -1.28
N ALA A 76 12.47 -15.86 0.00
CA ALA A 76 13.29 -16.57 1.00
C ALA A 76 12.88 -18.03 1.29
N HIS A 77 11.92 -18.59 0.55
CA HIS A 77 11.47 -19.98 0.73
C HIS A 77 11.42 -20.77 -0.58
N GLN A 78 12.56 -20.91 -1.26
CA GLN A 78 12.80 -22.05 -2.16
C GLN A 78 14.19 -22.60 -1.91
N GLY A 79 14.26 -23.56 -0.99
CA GLY A 79 15.47 -24.30 -0.64
C GLY A 79 15.12 -25.64 -0.02
N GLY A 80 14.87 -26.64 -0.88
CA GLY A 80 15.07 -28.05 -0.56
C GLY A 80 13.92 -28.77 0.18
N SER A 81 12.89 -29.17 -0.56
CA SER A 81 12.24 -30.45 -0.28
C SER A 81 12.88 -31.50 -1.18
N GLY A 82 13.51 -32.50 -0.56
CA GLY A 82 14.23 -33.59 -1.19
C GLY A 82 14.50 -34.65 -0.13
N SER A 83 13.40 -35.22 0.35
CA SER A 83 13.33 -36.43 1.18
C SER A 83 13.83 -37.66 0.40
N ASP A 84 14.11 -38.73 1.16
CA ASP A 84 14.40 -40.11 0.75
C ASP A 84 15.86 -40.37 0.28
N ALA A 85 16.54 -41.44 0.68
CA ALA A 85 16.11 -42.71 1.23
C ALA A 85 17.26 -43.44 1.97
N ALA A 86 16.84 -44.26 2.93
CA ALA A 86 17.33 -45.62 3.19
C ALA A 86 18.74 -45.87 3.76
N SER A 87 18.68 -46.42 5.00
CA SER A 87 19.44 -47.60 5.50
C SER A 87 20.85 -47.44 6.01
#